data_AF-A0A9E3U3A0-F1
#
_entry.id   AF-A0A9E3U3A0-F1
#
_cell.length_a   1.000
_cell.length_b   1.000
_cell.length_c   1.000
_cell.angle_alpha   90.00
_cell.angle_beta   90.00
_cell.angle_gamma   90.00
#
_symmetry.space_group_name_H-M   'P 1'
#
loop_
_entity.id
_entity.type
_entity.pdbx_description
1 polymer ?
#
loop_
_entity_poly.entity_id
_entity_poly.type
_entity_poly.pdbx_seq_one_letter_code
_entity_poly.pdbx_strand_id
1 'polypeptide(L)'
;LQLGNGGGGDVHIVSESVDISGFGVSGTRGALASWTGTNSWGGGVNVVADSSVFVNTGSLAINGVISGASNLSKVGGGSLTLGGAASNTLSGTLILDNGVTFFDKTGGAFAATGNVQMGAGNGNQPHLRMLQNEQFGPGVVMSFANVSGAWGRFDLQGTTQTLAGLNAGTVATQAGAVVQNERFGGGGTAADGTLTLNGSGSYLYHGYVRDEDDGGHTFKLNLVKSGTGDQTIVGPNVTYTGTTTVNDGTLTLQTTGVLTGAQTVNGGTLRWVNENNGGGSSKITGVTTVNAPGTLEVDSTIPFTTRWNHNALITGDGTLNKVGTGVFGINGPIAMSGQINVLEGRLHNDNVTGNWTGNTADMFVAAGAVLDLRANDIYVDALDGPAGAEIWNSHTAGGGDTLYIGVANGSGNFAGVIGGTNTGANDTPNAATTHVVKRGTGSQNLSGANIY
;
A
#
# COMPACT_ATOMS: atom_id res chain seq x y z
N LEU A 1 -3.07 -23.18 -34.59
CA LEU A 1 -4.23 -22.60 -35.31
C LEU A 1 -3.95 -21.14 -35.62
N GLN A 2 -4.22 -20.68 -36.85
CA GLN A 2 -3.96 -19.30 -37.27
C GLN A 2 -5.26 -18.65 -37.79
N LEU A 3 -5.57 -17.46 -37.28
CA LEU A 3 -6.65 -16.58 -37.68
C LEU A 3 -6.05 -15.40 -38.48
N GLY A 4 -6.52 -15.25 -39.72
CA GLY A 4 -6.03 -14.24 -40.68
C GLY A 4 -4.69 -14.60 -41.34
N ASN A 5 -4.57 -14.39 -42.66
CA ASN A 5 -3.30 -14.36 -43.39
C ASN A 5 -3.40 -13.40 -44.59
N GLY A 6 -2.36 -12.61 -44.84
CA GLY A 6 -2.11 -11.94 -46.13
C GLY A 6 -3.28 -11.19 -46.79
N GLY A 7 -4.00 -10.33 -46.06
CA GLY A 7 -5.09 -9.50 -46.61
C GLY A 7 -6.51 -10.04 -46.39
N GLY A 8 -6.68 -11.15 -45.68
CA GLY A 8 -8.00 -11.70 -45.32
C GLY A 8 -8.71 -10.94 -44.19
N GLY A 9 -10.04 -10.79 -44.32
CA GLY A 9 -10.91 -10.12 -43.36
C GLY A 9 -11.08 -10.83 -42.02
N ASP A 10 -11.96 -10.28 -41.19
CA ASP A 10 -12.19 -10.72 -39.81
C ASP A 10 -12.70 -12.18 -39.73
N VAL A 11 -12.15 -12.94 -38.79
CA VAL A 11 -12.50 -14.34 -38.53
C VAL A 11 -13.27 -14.45 -37.21
N HIS A 12 -14.48 -14.99 -37.27
CA HIS A 12 -15.36 -15.16 -36.12
C HIS A 12 -15.75 -16.62 -35.93
N ILE A 13 -15.16 -17.26 -34.93
CA ILE A 13 -15.49 -18.63 -34.53
C ILE A 13 -16.55 -18.56 -33.44
N VAL A 14 -17.74 -19.13 -33.68
CA VAL A 14 -18.89 -18.95 -32.78
C VAL A 14 -18.85 -19.88 -31.57
N SER A 15 -18.62 -21.17 -31.77
CA SER A 15 -18.78 -22.17 -30.69
C SER A 15 -17.77 -23.33 -30.73
N GLU A 16 -16.87 -23.35 -31.70
CA GLU A 16 -15.88 -24.44 -31.83
C GLU A 16 -14.89 -24.41 -30.67
N SER A 17 -14.71 -25.56 -30.02
CA SER A 17 -13.71 -25.71 -28.96
C SER A 17 -12.37 -26.16 -29.54
N VAL A 18 -11.27 -25.72 -28.93
CA VAL A 18 -9.91 -26.08 -29.36
C VAL A 18 -9.04 -26.48 -28.17
N ASP A 19 -8.31 -27.58 -28.34
CA ASP A 19 -7.19 -27.94 -27.48
C ASP A 19 -5.91 -27.29 -28.03
N ILE A 20 -5.21 -26.53 -27.19
CA ILE A 20 -3.93 -25.91 -27.56
C ILE A 20 -2.78 -26.51 -26.77
N SER A 21 -1.69 -26.78 -27.48
CA SER A 21 -0.43 -27.27 -26.91
C SER A 21 0.76 -26.60 -27.60
N GLY A 22 1.70 -26.11 -26.80
CA GLY A 22 2.97 -25.55 -27.25
C GLY A 22 2.92 -24.09 -27.71
N PHE A 23 4.08 -23.59 -28.13
CA PHE A 23 4.30 -22.18 -28.47
C PHE A 23 4.13 -21.87 -29.97
N GLY A 24 3.55 -22.81 -30.73
CA GLY A 24 3.35 -22.70 -32.16
C GLY A 24 4.61 -22.91 -33.01
N VAL A 25 4.49 -22.61 -34.31
CA VAL A 25 5.57 -22.81 -35.30
C VAL A 25 6.81 -22.00 -34.90
N SER A 26 7.96 -22.66 -34.86
CA SER A 26 9.26 -22.12 -34.43
C SER A 26 9.29 -21.54 -33.01
N GLY A 27 8.29 -21.88 -32.18
CA GLY A 27 8.19 -21.42 -30.79
C GLY A 27 7.79 -19.96 -30.59
N THR A 28 7.42 -19.25 -31.66
CA THR A 28 7.19 -17.79 -31.59
C THR A 28 5.80 -17.36 -32.05
N ARG A 29 5.04 -18.22 -32.72
CA ARG A 29 3.78 -17.86 -33.39
C ARG A 29 2.52 -18.23 -32.62
N GLY A 30 2.63 -18.85 -31.45
CA GLY A 30 1.50 -19.30 -30.63
C GLY A 30 0.81 -20.55 -31.16
N ALA A 31 0.28 -21.36 -30.24
CA ALA A 31 -0.62 -22.47 -30.59
C ALA A 31 -1.96 -21.94 -31.12
N LEU A 32 -2.39 -20.76 -30.65
CA LEU A 32 -3.46 -19.95 -31.24
C LEU A 32 -2.88 -18.60 -31.67
N ALA A 33 -3.03 -18.26 -32.95
CA ALA A 33 -2.44 -17.06 -33.53
C ALA A 33 -3.51 -16.19 -34.20
N SER A 34 -3.50 -14.88 -33.95
CA SER A 34 -4.26 -13.86 -34.67
C SER A 34 -3.27 -12.90 -35.34
N TRP A 35 -3.24 -12.87 -36.67
CA TRP A 35 -2.21 -12.12 -37.41
C TRP A 35 -2.60 -10.68 -37.73
N THR A 36 -3.84 -10.47 -38.15
CA THR A 36 -4.43 -9.17 -38.54
C THR A 36 -5.94 -9.20 -38.31
N GLY A 37 -6.58 -8.04 -38.37
CA GLY A 37 -8.04 -7.91 -38.29
C GLY A 37 -8.59 -7.89 -36.86
N THR A 38 -9.91 -7.97 -36.75
CA THR A 38 -10.69 -7.99 -35.52
C THR A 38 -11.33 -9.36 -35.35
N ASN A 39 -10.57 -10.33 -34.82
CA ASN A 39 -11.00 -11.73 -34.77
C ASN A 39 -11.72 -12.06 -33.45
N SER A 40 -12.59 -13.07 -33.46
CA SER A 40 -13.21 -13.59 -32.24
C SER A 40 -13.29 -15.11 -32.17
N TRP A 41 -13.25 -15.62 -30.94
CA TRP A 41 -13.34 -17.04 -30.60
C TRP A 41 -14.34 -17.24 -29.46
N GLY A 42 -15.52 -17.76 -29.77
CA GLY A 42 -16.61 -17.96 -28.82
C GLY A 42 -16.66 -19.35 -28.17
N GLY A 43 -16.03 -20.37 -28.76
CA GLY A 43 -15.96 -21.71 -28.16
C GLY A 43 -14.85 -21.85 -27.12
N GLY A 44 -14.82 -23.00 -26.42
CA GLY A 44 -13.84 -23.23 -25.35
C GLY A 44 -12.40 -23.30 -25.85
N VAL A 45 -11.45 -22.84 -25.03
CA VAL A 45 -10.00 -23.00 -25.28
C VAL A 45 -9.40 -23.80 -24.14
N ASN A 46 -8.97 -25.02 -24.40
CA ASN A 46 -8.40 -25.92 -23.40
C ASN A 46 -6.88 -25.98 -23.54
N VAL A 47 -6.16 -25.61 -22.48
CA VAL A 47 -4.70 -25.53 -22.43
C VAL A 47 -4.15 -26.84 -21.87
N VAL A 48 -3.82 -27.77 -22.77
CA VAL A 48 -3.40 -29.14 -22.39
C VAL A 48 -1.91 -29.28 -22.11
N ALA A 49 -1.11 -28.28 -22.53
CA ALA A 49 0.31 -28.12 -22.21
C ALA A 49 0.65 -26.63 -22.24
N ASP A 50 1.81 -26.24 -21.71
CA ASP A 50 2.27 -24.85 -21.74
C ASP A 50 2.17 -24.30 -23.17
N SER A 51 1.41 -23.21 -23.33
CA SER A 51 1.01 -22.71 -24.63
C SER A 51 1.10 -21.20 -24.71
N SER A 52 1.07 -20.67 -25.94
CA SER A 52 0.90 -19.23 -26.14
C SER A 52 -0.21 -18.89 -27.13
N VAL A 53 -0.86 -17.76 -26.84
CA VAL A 53 -1.74 -17.03 -27.74
C VAL A 53 -0.95 -15.85 -28.29
N PHE A 54 -0.78 -15.82 -29.61
CA PHE A 54 -0.06 -14.76 -30.30
C PHE A 54 -1.03 -13.85 -31.01
N VAL A 55 -1.00 -12.56 -30.70
CA VAL A 55 -1.71 -11.53 -31.46
C VAL A 55 -0.68 -10.58 -32.04
N ASN A 56 -0.42 -10.65 -33.35
CA ASN A 56 0.63 -9.87 -33.99
C ASN A 56 0.27 -8.38 -34.04
N THR A 57 -0.76 -8.06 -34.83
CA THR A 57 -1.39 -6.75 -34.96
C THR A 57 -2.90 -6.96 -34.98
N GLY A 58 -3.68 -5.90 -34.72
CA GLY A 58 -5.14 -6.01 -34.60
C GLY A 58 -5.58 -6.59 -33.24
N SER A 59 -6.70 -7.31 -33.23
CA SER A 59 -7.31 -7.81 -32.00
C SER A 59 -7.84 -9.26 -32.11
N LEU A 60 -7.89 -9.92 -30.96
CA LEU A 60 -8.55 -11.20 -30.76
C LEU A 60 -9.42 -11.12 -29.49
N ALA A 61 -10.71 -11.40 -29.60
CA ALA A 61 -11.58 -11.59 -28.45
C ALA A 61 -11.85 -13.08 -28.22
N ILE A 62 -11.44 -13.62 -27.07
CA ILE A 62 -11.80 -14.97 -26.63
C ILE A 62 -12.96 -14.83 -25.65
N ASN A 63 -14.16 -15.18 -26.10
CA ASN A 63 -15.40 -15.11 -25.33
C ASN A 63 -15.78 -16.45 -24.68
N GLY A 64 -15.20 -17.55 -25.15
CA GLY A 64 -15.33 -18.86 -24.52
C GLY A 64 -14.52 -18.99 -23.24
N VAL A 65 -14.75 -20.09 -22.51
CA VAL A 65 -13.99 -20.44 -21.30
C VAL A 65 -12.58 -20.88 -21.70
N ILE A 66 -11.57 -20.23 -21.13
CA ILE A 66 -10.18 -20.72 -21.14
C ILE A 66 -10.01 -21.64 -19.93
N SER A 67 -9.54 -22.85 -20.15
CA SER A 67 -9.43 -23.91 -19.14
C SER A 67 -8.09 -24.64 -19.22
N GLY A 68 -7.75 -25.41 -18.19
CA GLY A 68 -6.53 -26.22 -18.13
C GLY A 68 -5.63 -25.86 -16.94
N ALA A 69 -4.61 -26.70 -16.71
CA ALA A 69 -3.68 -26.51 -15.58
C ALA A 69 -2.30 -26.01 -16.00
N SER A 70 -2.02 -25.96 -17.30
CA SER A 70 -0.73 -25.48 -17.84
C SER A 70 -0.72 -23.97 -18.01
N ASN A 71 0.47 -23.39 -18.17
CA ASN A 71 0.62 -21.95 -18.35
C ASN A 71 0.12 -21.50 -19.73
N LEU A 72 -0.40 -20.28 -19.79
CA LEU A 72 -0.81 -19.64 -21.04
C LEU A 72 -0.16 -18.27 -21.17
N SER A 73 0.64 -18.09 -22.23
CA SER A 73 1.32 -16.82 -22.50
C SER A 73 0.60 -16.01 -23.59
N LYS A 74 0.27 -14.75 -23.33
CA LYS A 74 -0.09 -13.77 -24.35
C LYS A 74 1.17 -13.09 -24.89
N VAL A 75 1.43 -13.27 -26.18
CA VAL A 75 2.57 -12.71 -26.92
C VAL A 75 2.10 -11.90 -28.14
N GLY A 76 3.04 -11.20 -28.80
CA GLY A 76 2.76 -10.32 -29.93
C GLY A 76 2.17 -8.96 -29.53
N GLY A 77 2.34 -7.95 -30.38
CA GLY A 77 2.03 -6.55 -30.05
C GLY A 77 0.55 -6.17 -30.09
N GLY A 78 -0.33 -7.02 -30.63
CA GLY A 78 -1.76 -6.77 -30.74
C GLY A 78 -2.53 -7.02 -29.45
N SER A 79 -3.85 -6.79 -29.52
CA SER A 79 -4.75 -6.81 -28.37
C SER A 79 -5.45 -8.16 -28.18
N LEU A 80 -5.49 -8.67 -26.95
CA LEU A 80 -6.30 -9.83 -26.56
C LEU A 80 -7.38 -9.39 -25.58
N THR A 81 -8.64 -9.68 -25.88
CA THR A 81 -9.75 -9.50 -24.93
C THR A 81 -10.18 -10.85 -24.38
N LEU A 82 -10.21 -10.99 -23.06
CA LEU A 82 -10.82 -12.13 -22.36
C LEU A 82 -12.23 -11.74 -21.94
N GLY A 83 -13.21 -12.12 -22.76
CA GLY A 83 -14.61 -11.74 -22.61
C GLY A 83 -15.55 -12.92 -22.36
N GLY A 84 -16.85 -12.65 -22.46
CA GLY A 84 -17.92 -13.63 -22.23
C GLY A 84 -18.43 -13.67 -20.78
N ALA A 85 -19.55 -14.36 -20.58
CA ALA A 85 -20.28 -14.36 -19.31
C ALA A 85 -19.88 -15.48 -18.33
N ALA A 86 -18.97 -16.39 -18.73
CA ALA A 86 -18.53 -17.51 -17.92
C ALA A 86 -17.07 -17.33 -17.48
N SER A 87 -16.77 -17.63 -16.21
CA SER A 87 -15.40 -17.55 -15.69
C SER A 87 -14.46 -18.48 -16.43
N ASN A 88 -13.22 -18.04 -16.63
CA ASN A 88 -12.14 -18.93 -17.03
C ASN A 88 -11.80 -19.89 -15.88
N THR A 89 -11.37 -21.10 -16.21
CA THR A 89 -10.97 -22.16 -15.26
C THR A 89 -9.51 -22.58 -15.46
N LEU A 90 -8.71 -21.72 -16.09
CA LEU A 90 -7.27 -21.88 -16.20
C LEU A 90 -6.61 -21.73 -14.82
N SER A 91 -6.14 -22.84 -14.24
CA SER A 91 -5.44 -22.83 -12.95
C SER A 91 -3.93 -22.62 -13.09
N GLY A 92 -3.37 -22.82 -14.29
CA GLY A 92 -2.01 -22.43 -14.62
C GLY A 92 -1.82 -20.92 -14.66
N THR A 93 -0.57 -20.47 -14.75
CA THR A 93 -0.25 -19.04 -14.77
C THR A 93 -0.64 -18.44 -16.12
N LEU A 94 -1.40 -17.33 -16.08
CA LEU A 94 -1.61 -16.47 -17.24
C LEU A 94 -0.45 -15.47 -17.32
N ILE A 95 0.41 -15.65 -18.31
CA ILE A 95 1.61 -14.82 -18.52
C ILE A 95 1.29 -13.79 -19.61
N LEU A 96 1.30 -12.51 -19.27
CA LEU A 96 1.08 -11.41 -20.21
C LEU A 96 2.45 -10.86 -20.58
N ASP A 97 3.01 -11.29 -21.71
CA ASP A 97 4.38 -10.95 -22.09
C ASP A 97 4.45 -9.72 -23.01
N ASN A 98 3.51 -9.57 -23.95
CA ASN A 98 3.52 -8.44 -24.88
C ASN A 98 2.12 -8.01 -25.36
N GLY A 99 2.04 -6.77 -25.83
CA GLY A 99 0.82 -6.14 -26.33
C GLY A 99 -0.12 -5.74 -25.20
N VAL A 100 -1.41 -5.63 -25.54
CA VAL A 100 -2.46 -5.21 -24.60
C VAL A 100 -3.40 -6.38 -24.35
N THR A 101 -3.73 -6.62 -23.08
CA THR A 101 -4.77 -7.57 -22.67
C THR A 101 -5.89 -6.82 -21.98
N PHE A 102 -7.14 -7.11 -22.36
CA PHE A 102 -8.34 -6.58 -21.73
C PHE A 102 -9.06 -7.70 -20.99
N PHE A 103 -9.42 -7.45 -19.73
CA PHE A 103 -10.33 -8.33 -18.98
C PHE A 103 -11.73 -7.72 -19.02
N ASP A 104 -12.67 -8.46 -19.62
CA ASP A 104 -14.03 -8.01 -19.95
C ASP A 104 -15.07 -9.11 -19.73
N LYS A 105 -14.85 -9.97 -18.73
CA LYS A 105 -15.84 -10.97 -18.32
C LYS A 105 -17.03 -10.28 -17.68
N THR A 106 -18.22 -10.57 -18.20
CA THR A 106 -19.47 -9.95 -17.73
C THR A 106 -20.17 -10.82 -16.68
N GLY A 107 -21.14 -10.25 -15.97
CA GLY A 107 -21.96 -11.01 -15.01
C GLY A 107 -21.22 -11.46 -13.74
N GLY A 108 -20.09 -10.82 -13.40
CA GLY A 108 -19.27 -11.18 -12.23
C GLY A 108 -18.36 -12.38 -12.46
N ALA A 109 -18.17 -12.80 -13.71
CA ALA A 109 -17.24 -13.86 -14.07
C ALA A 109 -15.77 -13.40 -13.98
N PHE A 110 -14.87 -14.36 -13.75
CA PHE A 110 -13.43 -14.11 -13.61
C PHE A 110 -12.68 -14.35 -14.92
N ALA A 111 -11.83 -13.40 -15.32
CA ALA A 111 -10.93 -13.54 -16.45
C ALA A 111 -9.68 -14.34 -16.08
N ALA A 112 -9.20 -14.22 -14.84
CA ALA A 112 -8.09 -15.01 -14.32
C ALA A 112 -8.52 -15.79 -13.06
N THR A 113 -8.24 -17.08 -13.01
CA THR A 113 -8.48 -17.93 -11.82
C THR A 113 -7.20 -18.57 -11.29
N GLY A 114 -6.20 -18.79 -12.14
CA GLY A 114 -4.79 -18.96 -11.76
C GLY A 114 -4.06 -17.62 -11.60
N ASN A 115 -2.80 -17.70 -11.14
CA ASN A 115 -1.94 -16.53 -10.97
C ASN A 115 -1.71 -15.78 -12.29
N VAL A 116 -1.45 -14.48 -12.19
CA VAL A 116 -1.12 -13.63 -13.34
C VAL A 116 0.33 -13.18 -13.23
N GLN A 117 1.07 -13.28 -14.33
CA GLN A 117 2.43 -12.75 -14.43
C GLN A 117 2.50 -11.68 -15.51
N MET A 118 2.96 -10.49 -15.14
CA MET A 118 3.24 -9.39 -16.05
C MET A 118 4.70 -9.46 -16.50
N GLY A 119 4.90 -9.58 -17.82
CA GLY A 119 6.20 -9.78 -18.44
C GLY A 119 6.73 -11.21 -18.30
N ALA A 120 7.77 -11.54 -19.06
CA ALA A 120 8.45 -12.83 -18.99
C ALA A 120 9.97 -12.70 -18.77
N GLY A 121 10.42 -11.65 -18.07
CA GLY A 121 11.84 -11.43 -17.76
C GLY A 121 12.65 -10.94 -18.95
N ASN A 122 12.01 -10.21 -19.86
CA ASN A 122 12.61 -9.68 -21.09
C ASN A 122 12.27 -8.19 -21.26
N GLY A 123 12.61 -7.61 -22.42
CA GLY A 123 12.41 -6.19 -22.70
C GLY A 123 10.99 -5.77 -23.11
N ASN A 124 10.05 -6.70 -23.24
CA ASN A 124 8.67 -6.41 -23.61
C ASN A 124 7.95 -5.63 -22.49
N GLN A 125 6.98 -4.81 -22.87
CA GLN A 125 6.22 -3.93 -21.97
C GLN A 125 4.71 -4.19 -22.10
N PRO A 126 4.19 -5.26 -21.46
CA PRO A 126 2.80 -5.65 -21.58
C PRO A 126 1.88 -4.69 -20.81
N HIS A 127 0.64 -4.57 -21.30
CA HIS A 127 -0.43 -3.85 -20.61
C HIS A 127 -1.60 -4.79 -20.30
N LEU A 128 -2.12 -4.72 -19.09
CA LEU A 128 -3.36 -5.34 -18.67
C LEU A 128 -4.36 -4.24 -18.28
N ARG A 129 -5.52 -4.23 -18.92
CA ARG A 129 -6.55 -3.18 -18.80
C ARG A 129 -7.88 -3.77 -18.39
N MET A 130 -8.47 -3.23 -17.34
CA MET A 130 -9.78 -3.70 -16.86
C MET A 130 -10.91 -2.99 -17.58
N LEU A 131 -11.90 -3.74 -18.07
CA LEU A 131 -13.17 -3.21 -18.58
C LEU A 131 -14.36 -3.53 -17.65
N GLN A 132 -14.16 -4.44 -16.69
CA GLN A 132 -15.16 -4.87 -15.72
C GLN A 132 -14.54 -4.98 -14.33
N ASN A 133 -15.36 -4.89 -13.29
CA ASN A 133 -14.93 -5.11 -11.91
C ASN A 133 -14.65 -6.59 -11.63
N GLU A 134 -13.87 -6.87 -10.58
CA GLU A 134 -13.68 -8.20 -9.98
C GLU A 134 -13.33 -9.29 -10.99
N GLN A 135 -12.31 -9.05 -11.82
CA GLN A 135 -11.91 -9.96 -12.91
C GLN A 135 -10.95 -11.07 -12.48
N PHE A 136 -10.55 -11.09 -11.22
CA PHE A 136 -9.62 -12.07 -10.66
C PHE A 136 -10.33 -12.95 -9.64
N GLY A 137 -10.18 -14.26 -9.78
CA GLY A 137 -10.72 -15.23 -8.84
C GLY A 137 -10.04 -15.16 -7.47
N PRO A 138 -10.63 -15.80 -6.45
CA PRO A 138 -10.05 -15.86 -5.12
C PRO A 138 -8.64 -16.44 -5.12
N GLY A 139 -7.72 -15.84 -4.36
CA GLY A 139 -6.35 -16.34 -4.20
C GLY A 139 -5.38 -15.96 -5.33
N VAL A 140 -5.84 -15.29 -6.38
CA VAL A 140 -4.97 -14.88 -7.50
C VAL A 140 -3.92 -13.88 -7.03
N VAL A 141 -2.65 -14.24 -7.21
CA VAL A 141 -1.50 -13.34 -7.01
C VAL A 141 -1.09 -12.78 -8.35
N MET A 142 -0.79 -11.48 -8.39
CA MET A 142 -0.16 -10.86 -9.55
C MET A 142 1.33 -10.67 -9.30
N SER A 143 2.15 -11.15 -10.23
CA SER A 143 3.61 -11.02 -10.20
C SER A 143 4.13 -10.22 -11.37
N PHE A 144 5.26 -9.54 -11.20
CA PHE A 144 5.93 -8.79 -12.26
C PHE A 144 7.36 -9.33 -12.42
N ALA A 145 7.64 -9.92 -13.58
CA ALA A 145 8.89 -10.63 -13.83
C ALA A 145 10.00 -9.75 -14.42
N ASN A 146 9.64 -8.59 -14.97
CA ASN A 146 10.57 -7.74 -15.68
C ASN A 146 11.43 -6.89 -14.75
N VAL A 147 12.64 -6.54 -15.21
CA VAL A 147 13.53 -5.59 -14.55
C VAL A 147 13.10 -4.14 -14.77
N SER A 148 13.55 -3.22 -13.92
CA SER A 148 13.30 -1.78 -14.09
C SER A 148 13.70 -1.32 -15.50
N GLY A 149 12.85 -0.52 -16.14
CA GLY A 149 12.97 -0.12 -17.55
C GLY A 149 12.16 -0.96 -18.54
N ALA A 150 11.73 -2.17 -18.17
CA ALA A 150 10.84 -3.03 -18.96
C ALA A 150 9.46 -3.15 -18.30
N TRP A 151 8.65 -2.09 -18.43
CA TRP A 151 7.43 -1.87 -17.66
C TRP A 151 6.24 -2.76 -18.08
N GLY A 152 5.88 -3.72 -17.22
CA GLY A 152 4.56 -4.34 -17.22
C GLY A 152 3.56 -3.45 -16.47
N ARG A 153 2.42 -3.13 -17.10
CA ARG A 153 1.42 -2.19 -16.58
C ARG A 153 0.10 -2.87 -16.30
N PHE A 154 -0.41 -2.70 -15.08
CA PHE A 154 -1.77 -3.04 -14.68
C PHE A 154 -2.57 -1.74 -14.51
N ASP A 155 -3.50 -1.51 -15.44
CA ASP A 155 -4.36 -0.33 -15.51
C ASP A 155 -5.78 -0.71 -15.01
N LEU A 156 -6.21 -0.14 -13.89
CA LEU A 156 -7.55 -0.40 -13.32
C LEU A 156 -8.68 0.31 -14.09
N GLN A 157 -8.41 1.43 -14.76
CA GLN A 157 -9.36 2.17 -15.60
C GLN A 157 -10.70 2.51 -14.93
N GLY A 158 -10.69 2.81 -13.64
CA GLY A 158 -11.88 3.15 -12.85
C GLY A 158 -12.69 1.96 -12.37
N THR A 159 -12.10 0.76 -12.42
CA THR A 159 -12.70 -0.45 -11.88
C THR A 159 -12.19 -0.77 -10.48
N THR A 160 -12.92 -1.63 -9.78
CA THR A 160 -12.49 -2.28 -8.53
C THR A 160 -12.00 -3.69 -8.85
N GLN A 161 -10.82 -4.04 -8.34
CA GLN A 161 -10.22 -5.36 -8.50
C GLN A 161 -9.75 -5.90 -7.15
N THR A 162 -9.92 -7.21 -6.95
CA THR A 162 -9.41 -7.91 -5.77
C THR A 162 -8.33 -8.91 -6.17
N LEU A 163 -7.15 -8.81 -5.56
CA LEU A 163 -6.05 -9.77 -5.68
C LEU A 163 -5.69 -10.31 -4.31
N ALA A 164 -5.08 -11.49 -4.23
CA ALA A 164 -4.48 -11.96 -2.98
C ALA A 164 -3.29 -11.06 -2.59
N GLY A 165 -2.44 -10.70 -3.53
CA GLY A 165 -1.30 -9.84 -3.29
C GLY A 165 -0.52 -9.51 -4.57
N LEU A 166 0.47 -8.62 -4.41
CA LEU A 166 1.37 -8.16 -5.46
C LEU A 166 2.81 -8.57 -5.18
N ASN A 167 3.47 -9.16 -6.16
CA ASN A 167 4.88 -9.54 -6.11
C ASN A 167 5.70 -8.87 -7.21
N ALA A 168 6.66 -8.04 -6.84
CA ALA A 168 7.56 -7.36 -7.78
C ALA A 168 8.87 -6.97 -7.10
N GLY A 169 10.00 -7.43 -7.62
CA GLY A 169 11.33 -7.01 -7.16
C GLY A 169 11.69 -7.49 -5.76
N THR A 170 12.57 -6.72 -5.10
CA THR A 170 12.98 -6.92 -3.69
C THR A 170 12.93 -5.58 -2.97
N VAL A 171 13.09 -5.55 -1.64
CA VAL A 171 13.20 -4.28 -0.88
C VAL A 171 14.28 -3.36 -1.47
N ALA A 172 15.41 -3.94 -1.92
CA ALA A 172 16.55 -3.18 -2.43
C ALA A 172 16.52 -2.93 -3.95
N THR A 173 15.72 -3.69 -4.71
CA THR A 173 15.77 -3.68 -6.18
C THR A 173 14.38 -3.52 -6.78
N GLN A 174 14.16 -2.40 -7.46
CA GLN A 174 12.92 -2.11 -8.18
C GLN A 174 12.76 -3.04 -9.39
N ALA A 175 11.53 -3.52 -9.61
CA ALA A 175 11.13 -4.23 -10.81
C ALA A 175 10.49 -3.30 -11.88
N GLY A 176 10.37 -3.82 -13.10
CA GLY A 176 9.64 -3.20 -14.20
C GLY A 176 8.12 -3.32 -14.02
N ALA A 177 7.60 -2.84 -12.89
CA ALA A 177 6.23 -3.03 -12.47
C ALA A 177 5.50 -1.70 -12.30
N VAL A 178 4.27 -1.62 -12.81
CA VAL A 178 3.41 -0.46 -12.69
C VAL A 178 1.99 -0.92 -12.37
N VAL A 179 1.45 -0.41 -11.26
CA VAL A 179 0.03 -0.46 -10.92
C VAL A 179 -0.50 0.96 -10.96
N GLN A 180 -1.55 1.18 -11.75
CA GLN A 180 -2.12 2.51 -11.92
C GLN A 180 -3.60 2.46 -12.19
N ASN A 181 -4.30 3.56 -11.91
CA ASN A 181 -5.69 3.66 -12.31
C ASN A 181 -5.79 4.08 -13.79
N GLU A 182 -5.16 5.21 -14.13
CA GLU A 182 -5.16 5.72 -15.48
C GLU A 182 -4.09 5.07 -16.33
N ARG A 183 -4.52 4.65 -17.52
CA ARG A 183 -3.62 3.99 -18.48
C ARG A 183 -2.59 4.95 -19.03
N PHE A 184 -1.42 4.41 -19.41
CA PHE A 184 -0.42 5.14 -20.18
C PHE A 184 -1.00 5.70 -21.48
N GLY A 185 -0.70 6.98 -21.78
CA GLY A 185 -1.22 7.71 -22.95
C GLY A 185 -2.65 8.27 -22.77
N GLY A 186 -3.26 8.10 -21.59
CA GLY A 186 -4.54 8.71 -21.22
C GLY A 186 -5.80 8.14 -21.90
N GLY A 187 -6.95 8.61 -21.41
CA GLY A 187 -8.29 8.27 -21.91
C GLY A 187 -8.81 6.88 -21.50
N GLY A 188 -10.12 6.65 -21.64
CA GLY A 188 -10.77 5.36 -21.35
C GLY A 188 -11.00 5.06 -19.86
N THR A 189 -10.33 5.76 -18.94
CA THR A 189 -10.69 5.76 -17.51
C THR A 189 -11.95 6.58 -17.29
N ALA A 190 -12.91 6.03 -16.53
CA ALA A 190 -14.20 6.68 -16.29
C ALA A 190 -14.43 7.11 -14.83
N ALA A 191 -13.60 6.64 -13.90
CA ALA A 191 -13.77 6.85 -12.47
C ALA A 191 -12.45 6.57 -11.71
N ASP A 192 -12.45 6.86 -10.40
CA ASP A 192 -11.43 6.37 -9.48
C ASP A 192 -11.43 4.83 -9.47
N GLY A 193 -10.24 4.24 -9.43
CA GLY A 193 -10.05 2.80 -9.35
C GLY A 193 -9.78 2.36 -7.91
N THR A 194 -10.10 1.12 -7.57
CA THR A 194 -9.77 0.56 -6.25
C THR A 194 -9.10 -0.80 -6.41
N LEU A 195 -7.91 -0.94 -5.82
CA LEU A 195 -7.23 -2.22 -5.70
C LEU A 195 -7.37 -2.76 -4.28
N THR A 196 -8.00 -3.92 -4.15
CA THR A 196 -8.12 -4.66 -2.89
C THR A 196 -7.10 -5.79 -2.83
N LEU A 197 -6.33 -5.85 -1.74
CA LEU A 197 -5.35 -6.90 -1.43
C LEU A 197 -5.89 -7.77 -0.29
N ASN A 198 -6.30 -8.99 -0.62
CA ASN A 198 -7.13 -9.85 0.23
C ASN A 198 -6.49 -11.22 0.56
N GLY A 199 -5.18 -11.36 0.39
CA GLY A 199 -4.48 -12.61 0.65
C GLY A 199 -4.07 -12.81 2.10
N SER A 200 -3.76 -14.06 2.45
CA SER A 200 -3.26 -14.49 3.77
C SER A 200 -1.75 -14.72 3.82
N GLY A 201 -1.06 -14.64 2.67
CA GLY A 201 0.39 -14.79 2.56
C GLY A 201 1.15 -13.49 2.77
N SER A 202 2.48 -13.54 2.58
CA SER A 202 3.35 -12.37 2.58
C SER A 202 3.74 -12.01 1.15
N TYR A 203 3.54 -10.76 0.78
CA TYR A 203 3.75 -10.23 -0.57
C TYR A 203 4.64 -8.99 -0.54
N LEU A 204 5.42 -8.76 -1.60
CA LEU A 204 6.31 -7.61 -1.70
C LEU A 204 6.22 -6.97 -3.08
N TYR A 205 5.99 -5.68 -3.13
CA TYR A 205 5.92 -4.91 -4.38
C TYR A 205 6.86 -3.71 -4.34
N HIS A 206 7.89 -3.74 -5.20
CA HIS A 206 8.78 -2.63 -5.48
C HIS A 206 8.65 -2.20 -6.95
N GLY A 207 7.70 -1.30 -7.21
CA GLY A 207 7.37 -0.78 -8.53
C GLY A 207 6.70 0.58 -8.43
N TYR A 208 6.08 1.03 -9.51
CA TYR A 208 5.21 2.21 -9.50
C TYR A 208 3.83 1.85 -8.96
N VAL A 209 3.29 2.68 -8.06
CA VAL A 209 1.89 2.68 -7.63
C VAL A 209 1.39 4.11 -7.68
N ARG A 210 0.54 4.45 -8.64
CA ARG A 210 0.23 5.85 -8.95
C ARG A 210 -1.16 6.00 -9.56
N ASP A 211 -1.65 7.22 -9.61
CA ASP A 211 -2.92 7.49 -10.30
C ASP A 211 -2.72 7.37 -11.81
N GLU A 212 -1.66 7.99 -12.35
CA GLU A 212 -1.37 8.09 -13.79
C GLU A 212 0.13 8.22 -14.11
N ASP A 213 0.50 8.13 -15.40
CA ASP A 213 1.90 8.31 -15.88
C ASP A 213 2.25 9.77 -16.21
N ASP A 214 1.41 10.44 -17.00
CA ASP A 214 1.79 11.65 -17.72
C ASP A 214 1.30 12.96 -17.08
N GLY A 215 0.58 12.87 -15.95
CA GLY A 215 0.05 14.02 -15.20
C GLY A 215 -1.08 14.76 -15.91
N GLY A 216 -2.08 15.23 -15.15
CA GLY A 216 -3.12 16.13 -15.65
C GLY A 216 -4.55 15.60 -15.56
N HIS A 217 -4.77 14.48 -14.87
CA HIS A 217 -6.09 13.90 -14.69
C HIS A 217 -6.44 13.65 -13.21
N THR A 218 -7.72 13.38 -12.95
CA THR A 218 -8.32 13.46 -11.62
C THR A 218 -8.66 12.09 -11.02
N PHE A 219 -8.53 11.00 -11.77
CA PHE A 219 -9.05 9.71 -11.32
C PHE A 219 -8.03 8.92 -10.51
N LYS A 220 -8.33 8.80 -9.23
CA LYS A 220 -7.40 8.31 -8.22
C LYS A 220 -7.31 6.79 -8.21
N LEU A 221 -6.16 6.28 -7.80
CA LEU A 221 -6.00 4.90 -7.36
C LEU A 221 -6.21 4.85 -5.85
N ASN A 222 -7.23 4.13 -5.40
CA ASN A 222 -7.44 3.78 -4.00
C ASN A 222 -6.86 2.39 -3.71
N LEU A 223 -6.31 2.21 -2.51
CA LEU A 223 -5.75 0.96 -2.05
C LEU A 223 -6.50 0.45 -0.81
N VAL A 224 -6.93 -0.80 -0.84
CA VAL A 224 -7.57 -1.48 0.28
C VAL A 224 -6.78 -2.73 0.63
N LYS A 225 -6.46 -2.91 1.92
CA LYS A 225 -5.87 -4.13 2.47
C LYS A 225 -6.89 -4.81 3.36
N SER A 226 -7.37 -5.99 2.98
CA SER A 226 -8.44 -6.71 3.69
C SER A 226 -8.11 -8.16 4.05
N GLY A 227 -7.02 -8.71 3.52
CA GLY A 227 -6.60 -10.07 3.82
C GLY A 227 -5.81 -10.16 5.13
N THR A 228 -5.76 -11.32 5.76
CA THR A 228 -5.04 -11.53 7.02
C THR A 228 -3.51 -11.50 6.89
N GLY A 229 -2.98 -11.55 5.67
CA GLY A 229 -1.55 -11.62 5.39
C GLY A 229 -0.85 -10.26 5.37
N ASP A 230 0.35 -10.21 4.82
CA ASP A 230 1.17 -9.00 4.73
C ASP A 230 1.34 -8.57 3.27
N GLN A 231 1.16 -7.28 3.00
CA GLN A 231 1.67 -6.66 1.77
C GLN A 231 2.70 -5.60 2.16
N THR A 232 3.90 -5.71 1.63
CA THR A 232 4.90 -4.63 1.64
C THR A 232 4.90 -3.92 0.30
N ILE A 233 4.78 -2.59 0.30
CA ILE A 233 4.90 -1.72 -0.86
C ILE A 233 6.04 -0.74 -0.60
N VAL A 234 7.04 -0.73 -1.46
CA VAL A 234 8.31 -0.03 -1.21
C VAL A 234 8.71 0.84 -2.39
N GLY A 235 9.32 1.98 -2.06
CA GLY A 235 10.10 2.79 -2.98
C GLY A 235 9.43 4.12 -3.37
N PRO A 236 10.23 5.08 -3.85
CA PRO A 236 9.80 6.47 -4.06
C PRO A 236 8.76 6.65 -5.17
N ASN A 237 8.50 5.62 -5.97
CA ASN A 237 7.57 5.62 -7.09
C ASN A 237 6.13 5.23 -6.68
N VAL A 238 5.88 5.15 -5.38
CA VAL A 238 4.56 4.95 -4.77
C VAL A 238 4.00 6.35 -4.46
N THR A 239 3.15 6.88 -5.34
CA THR A 239 2.74 8.30 -5.39
C THR A 239 1.24 8.50 -5.67
N TYR A 240 0.41 7.50 -5.46
CA TYR A 240 -1.04 7.63 -5.66
C TYR A 240 -1.66 8.63 -4.67
N THR A 241 -2.74 9.30 -5.09
CA THR A 241 -3.42 10.32 -4.27
C THR A 241 -4.79 9.89 -3.76
N GLY A 242 -5.24 8.68 -4.14
CA GLY A 242 -6.41 8.04 -3.57
C GLY A 242 -6.22 7.57 -2.13
N THR A 243 -7.30 7.08 -1.54
CA THR A 243 -7.32 6.65 -0.14
C THR A 243 -6.54 5.36 0.06
N THR A 244 -6.08 5.15 1.29
CA THR A 244 -5.55 3.86 1.75
C THR A 244 -6.39 3.39 2.92
N THR A 245 -6.97 2.19 2.81
CA THR A 245 -7.78 1.60 3.88
C THR A 245 -7.20 0.24 4.27
N VAL A 246 -6.93 0.05 5.56
CA VAL A 246 -6.52 -1.25 6.12
C VAL A 246 -7.66 -1.77 7.00
N ASN A 247 -8.18 -2.93 6.63
CA ASN A 247 -9.25 -3.62 7.34
C ASN A 247 -8.73 -4.87 8.08
N ASP A 248 -7.65 -5.50 7.59
CA ASP A 248 -7.03 -6.68 8.22
C ASP A 248 -5.57 -6.90 7.75
N GLY A 249 -4.84 -7.76 8.48
CA GLY A 249 -3.43 -8.09 8.26
C GLY A 249 -2.53 -6.85 8.30
N THR A 250 -1.38 -6.90 7.61
CA THR A 250 -0.44 -5.76 7.59
C THR A 250 -0.32 -5.16 6.18
N LEU A 251 -0.45 -3.84 6.06
CA LEU A 251 0.06 -3.08 4.92
C LEU A 251 1.30 -2.31 5.37
N THR A 252 2.48 -2.68 4.87
CA THR A 252 3.71 -1.90 5.07
C THR A 252 3.91 -0.96 3.90
N LEU A 253 3.99 0.34 4.19
CA LEU A 253 4.50 1.38 3.31
C LEU A 253 5.94 1.69 3.73
N GLN A 254 6.88 1.55 2.80
CA GLN A 254 8.30 1.77 3.07
C GLN A 254 8.94 2.72 2.06
N THR A 255 9.45 3.84 2.56
CA THR A 255 10.16 4.86 1.78
C THR A 255 9.42 5.30 0.51
N THR A 256 8.10 5.49 0.58
CA THR A 256 7.23 5.85 -0.55
C THR A 256 7.59 7.18 -1.21
N GLY A 257 6.87 7.56 -2.25
CA GLY A 257 6.73 8.97 -2.61
C GLY A 257 5.74 9.66 -1.68
N VAL A 258 5.30 10.87 -2.03
CA VAL A 258 4.30 11.60 -1.24
C VAL A 258 2.90 11.03 -1.47
N LEU A 259 2.22 10.63 -0.40
CA LEU A 259 0.83 10.17 -0.41
C LEU A 259 -0.07 11.20 0.26
N THR A 260 -0.98 11.76 -0.52
CA THR A 260 -1.85 12.86 -0.09
C THR A 260 -3.26 12.40 0.31
N GLY A 261 -3.65 11.19 -0.11
CA GLY A 261 -4.94 10.60 0.23
C GLY A 261 -5.04 10.22 1.70
N ALA A 262 -6.27 10.23 2.22
CA ALA A 262 -6.55 9.84 3.60
C ALA A 262 -6.15 8.38 3.85
N GLN A 263 -5.66 8.12 5.07
CA GLN A 263 -5.29 6.81 5.57
C GLN A 263 -6.30 6.40 6.63
N THR A 264 -6.94 5.25 6.46
CA THR A 264 -7.92 4.72 7.42
C THR A 264 -7.50 3.32 7.84
N VAL A 265 -7.39 3.09 9.14
CA VAL A 265 -7.11 1.77 9.71
C VAL A 265 -8.35 1.36 10.51
N ASN A 266 -9.13 0.43 9.98
CA ASN A 266 -10.32 -0.12 10.64
C ASN A 266 -9.99 -1.38 11.44
N GLY A 267 -8.98 -2.12 10.99
CA GLY A 267 -8.48 -3.35 11.59
C GLY A 267 -7.11 -3.68 11.00
N GLY A 268 -6.41 -4.64 11.58
CA GLY A 268 -5.03 -4.94 11.19
C GLY A 268 -4.04 -3.80 11.51
N THR A 269 -2.95 -3.73 10.74
CA THR A 269 -1.85 -2.79 10.93
C THR A 269 -1.50 -2.05 9.65
N LEU A 270 -1.51 -0.72 9.69
CA LEU A 270 -0.81 0.12 8.72
C LEU A 270 0.58 0.41 9.29
N ARG A 271 1.63 -0.09 8.64
CA ARG A 271 3.02 0.09 9.07
C ARG A 271 3.74 1.09 8.18
N TRP A 272 4.20 2.20 8.74
CA TRP A 272 5.07 3.15 8.05
C TRP A 272 6.52 2.90 8.43
N VAL A 273 7.38 2.68 7.43
CA VAL A 273 8.80 2.43 7.63
C VAL A 273 9.59 3.58 7.03
N ASN A 274 10.16 4.42 7.91
CA ASN A 274 11.01 5.55 7.53
C ASN A 274 10.39 6.47 6.46
N GLU A 275 9.14 6.90 6.64
CA GLU A 275 8.42 7.74 5.68
C GLU A 275 8.72 9.23 5.82
N ASN A 276 9.97 9.61 6.06
CA ASN A 276 10.35 11.01 6.10
C ASN A 276 10.51 11.62 4.70
N ASN A 277 10.10 12.88 4.57
CA ASN A 277 10.28 13.72 3.40
C ASN A 277 11.26 14.85 3.74
N GLY A 278 12.51 14.48 4.05
CA GLY A 278 13.52 15.40 4.55
C GLY A 278 13.28 15.87 5.99
N GLY A 279 14.02 16.91 6.39
CA GLY A 279 14.19 17.39 7.77
C GLY A 279 12.93 17.71 8.60
N GLY A 280 11.80 17.95 7.94
CA GLY A 280 10.64 18.59 8.57
C GLY A 280 9.28 18.16 8.05
N SER A 281 9.19 17.07 7.28
CA SER A 281 7.90 16.61 6.75
C SER A 281 7.85 15.09 6.61
N SER A 282 6.64 14.56 6.56
CA SER A 282 6.34 13.15 6.29
C SER A 282 5.92 13.02 4.83
N LYS A 283 6.17 11.85 4.25
CA LYS A 283 5.67 11.46 2.94
C LYS A 283 4.17 11.20 2.98
N ILE A 284 3.63 10.85 4.13
CA ILE A 284 2.19 10.73 4.34
C ILE A 284 1.65 12.07 4.83
N THR A 285 0.85 12.73 3.99
CA THR A 285 0.32 14.09 4.27
C THR A 285 -1.21 14.13 4.35
N GLY A 286 -1.90 13.03 4.03
CA GLY A 286 -3.32 12.88 4.28
C GLY A 286 -3.64 12.69 5.77
N VAL A 287 -4.88 12.99 6.16
CA VAL A 287 -5.39 12.66 7.50
C VAL A 287 -5.27 11.15 7.74
N THR A 288 -4.83 10.78 8.93
CA THR A 288 -4.74 9.38 9.35
C THR A 288 -5.74 9.11 10.48
N THR A 289 -6.72 8.25 10.20
CA THR A 289 -7.74 7.81 11.15
C THR A 289 -7.48 6.37 11.54
N VAL A 290 -7.27 6.10 12.83
CA VAL A 290 -7.04 4.76 13.37
C VAL A 290 -8.22 4.38 14.25
N ASN A 291 -9.11 3.55 13.75
CA ASN A 291 -10.27 3.04 14.47
C ASN A 291 -9.91 1.73 15.18
N ALA A 292 -10.43 1.51 16.39
CA ALA A 292 -10.28 0.23 17.07
C ALA A 292 -10.95 -0.91 16.27
N PRO A 293 -10.32 -2.10 16.15
CA PRO A 293 -9.08 -2.55 16.81
C PRO A 293 -7.79 -2.29 16.00
N GLY A 294 -7.83 -1.44 14.98
CA GLY A 294 -6.71 -1.13 14.10
C GLY A 294 -5.49 -0.51 14.80
N THR A 295 -4.33 -0.73 14.20
CA THR A 295 -3.03 -0.20 14.65
C THR A 295 -2.32 0.59 13.55
N LEU A 296 -1.84 1.79 13.88
CA LEU A 296 -0.79 2.48 13.12
C LEU A 296 0.55 2.15 13.77
N GLU A 297 1.44 1.45 13.06
CA GLU A 297 2.80 1.18 13.51
C GLU A 297 3.78 2.08 12.76
N VAL A 298 4.51 2.90 13.52
CA VAL A 298 5.57 3.78 13.01
C VAL A 298 6.91 3.16 13.37
N ASP A 299 7.53 2.51 12.39
CA ASP A 299 8.86 1.91 12.50
C ASP A 299 9.89 2.89 11.95
N SER A 300 10.60 3.55 12.87
CA SER A 300 11.58 4.57 12.55
C SER A 300 12.96 4.16 13.01
N THR A 301 13.91 4.17 12.08
CA THR A 301 15.35 4.16 12.35
C THR A 301 15.98 5.53 12.06
N ILE A 302 15.16 6.55 11.82
CA ILE A 302 15.63 7.89 11.43
C ILE A 302 16.26 8.59 12.63
N PRO A 303 17.51 9.08 12.51
CA PRO A 303 18.18 9.76 13.61
C PRO A 303 17.54 11.13 13.87
N PHE A 304 17.68 11.60 15.12
CA PHE A 304 17.17 12.91 15.54
C PHE A 304 17.74 14.08 14.72
N THR A 305 18.93 13.97 14.14
CA THR A 305 19.53 15.03 13.32
C THR A 305 18.75 15.33 12.04
N THR A 306 18.16 14.31 11.42
CA THR A 306 17.33 14.47 10.22
C THR A 306 15.85 14.51 10.52
N ARG A 307 15.40 13.98 11.66
CA ARG A 307 14.00 13.97 12.12
C ARG A 307 13.03 13.31 11.12
N TRP A 308 11.90 12.85 11.64
CA TRP A 308 10.74 12.47 10.83
C TRP A 308 9.52 13.10 11.43
N ASN A 309 9.14 14.26 10.91
CA ASN A 309 8.03 15.04 11.45
C ASN A 309 6.76 14.83 10.61
N HIS A 310 5.68 14.41 11.25
CA HIS A 310 4.37 14.28 10.63
C HIS A 310 3.50 15.50 10.95
N ASN A 311 2.92 16.08 9.91
CA ASN A 311 2.24 17.37 9.97
C ASN A 311 0.72 17.26 9.82
N ALA A 312 0.22 16.11 9.34
CA ALA A 312 -1.21 15.89 9.17
C ALA A 312 -1.86 15.40 10.47
N LEU A 313 -3.18 15.46 10.54
CA LEU A 313 -3.94 14.99 11.70
C LEU A 313 -3.83 13.47 11.84
N ILE A 314 -3.51 13.02 13.06
CA ILE A 314 -3.71 11.63 13.50
C ILE A 314 -4.89 11.61 14.49
N THR A 315 -5.88 10.74 14.26
CA THR A 315 -7.10 10.67 15.08
C THR A 315 -7.66 9.24 15.16
N GLY A 316 -8.72 9.05 15.95
CA GLY A 316 -9.41 7.77 16.13
C GLY A 316 -9.15 7.11 17.48
N ASP A 317 -9.86 6.01 17.75
CA ASP A 317 -9.89 5.28 19.01
C ASP A 317 -9.03 4.00 19.01
N GLY A 318 -8.25 3.76 17.95
CA GLY A 318 -7.33 2.62 17.84
C GLY A 318 -5.96 2.87 18.49
N THR A 319 -4.95 2.13 18.03
CA THR A 319 -3.60 2.14 18.62
C THR A 319 -2.56 2.80 17.70
N LEU A 320 -1.72 3.68 18.25
CA LEU A 320 -0.49 4.16 17.62
C LEU A 320 0.71 3.54 18.33
N ASN A 321 1.52 2.77 17.62
CA ASN A 321 2.77 2.22 18.12
C ASN A 321 3.96 2.96 17.48
N LYS A 322 4.85 3.50 18.30
CA LYS A 322 6.16 3.97 17.87
C LYS A 322 7.22 2.92 18.23
N VAL A 323 7.81 2.31 17.21
CA VAL A 323 8.88 1.30 17.30
C VAL A 323 10.14 1.75 16.54
N GLY A 324 11.21 0.96 16.60
CA GLY A 324 12.49 1.29 16.01
C GLY A 324 13.27 2.35 16.82
N THR A 325 14.59 2.29 16.73
CA THR A 325 15.52 3.09 17.55
C THR A 325 15.55 4.58 17.21
N GLY A 326 14.92 4.98 16.10
CA GLY A 326 14.86 6.35 15.60
C GLY A 326 13.75 7.19 16.21
N VAL A 327 13.50 8.35 15.58
CA VAL A 327 12.56 9.35 16.06
C VAL A 327 11.30 9.42 15.20
N PHE A 328 10.18 9.80 15.81
CA PHE A 328 8.98 10.22 15.11
C PHE A 328 8.40 11.45 15.79
N GLY A 329 8.25 12.52 15.03
CA GLY A 329 7.72 13.80 15.47
C GLY A 329 6.26 13.96 15.04
N ILE A 330 5.43 14.45 15.94
CA ILE A 330 4.06 14.86 15.66
C ILE A 330 4.01 16.38 15.74
N ASN A 331 4.19 17.02 14.59
CA ASN A 331 4.15 18.48 14.44
C ASN A 331 2.75 18.96 14.03
N GLY A 332 1.93 18.05 13.52
CA GLY A 332 0.51 18.28 13.23
C GLY A 332 -0.38 18.13 14.45
N PRO A 333 -1.69 18.34 14.30
CA PRO A 333 -2.65 18.01 15.34
C PRO A 333 -2.70 16.50 15.61
N ILE A 334 -2.93 16.13 16.87
CA ILE A 334 -3.32 14.76 17.25
C ILE A 334 -4.56 14.83 18.14
N ALA A 335 -5.52 13.96 17.83
CA ALA A 335 -6.80 13.85 18.52
C ALA A 335 -7.22 12.38 18.56
N MET A 336 -6.38 11.54 19.15
CA MET A 336 -6.71 10.14 19.40
C MET A 336 -7.47 10.00 20.73
N SER A 337 -8.29 8.98 20.85
CA SER A 337 -8.98 8.58 22.09
C SER A 337 -8.71 7.14 22.51
N GLY A 338 -7.84 6.43 21.78
CA GLY A 338 -7.44 5.06 22.05
C GLY A 338 -6.12 4.99 22.83
N GLN A 339 -5.12 4.30 22.27
CA GLN A 339 -3.83 4.08 22.90
C GLN A 339 -2.68 4.65 22.05
N ILE A 340 -1.73 5.31 22.70
CA ILE A 340 -0.43 5.67 22.12
C ILE A 340 0.65 4.92 22.91
N ASN A 341 1.53 4.22 22.19
CA ASN A 341 2.63 3.47 22.78
C ASN A 341 3.96 3.97 22.20
N VAL A 342 4.88 4.37 23.07
CA VAL A 342 6.29 4.57 22.72
C VAL A 342 7.05 3.33 23.16
N LEU A 343 7.21 2.39 22.23
CA LEU A 343 7.80 1.08 22.52
C LEU A 343 9.32 1.10 22.34
N GLU A 344 9.82 1.85 21.35
CA GLU A 344 11.25 2.05 21.12
C GLU A 344 11.55 3.45 20.56
N GLY A 345 12.77 3.92 20.81
CA GLY A 345 13.26 5.18 20.29
C GLY A 345 12.55 6.38 20.93
N ARG A 346 12.26 7.41 20.12
CA ARG A 346 11.73 8.69 20.61
C ARG A 346 10.46 9.12 19.88
N LEU A 347 9.42 9.47 20.63
CA LEU A 347 8.26 10.22 20.15
C LEU A 347 8.39 11.67 20.62
N HIS A 348 8.18 12.66 19.75
CA HIS A 348 8.31 14.08 20.12
C HIS A 348 7.27 14.98 19.44
N ASN A 349 7.07 16.21 19.94
CA ASN A 349 6.17 17.22 19.36
C ASN A 349 6.91 18.53 19.01
N ASP A 350 7.52 18.58 17.82
CA ASP A 350 8.39 19.68 17.37
C ASP A 350 7.60 20.84 16.70
N ASN A 351 8.27 21.98 16.49
CA ASN A 351 7.88 23.10 15.63
C ASN A 351 6.73 24.01 16.12
N VAL A 352 6.33 23.97 17.40
CA VAL A 352 5.30 24.87 18.00
C VAL A 352 3.92 24.78 17.30
N THR A 353 3.74 23.81 16.38
CA THR A 353 2.47 23.58 15.66
C THR A 353 1.76 22.31 16.14
N GLY A 354 2.45 21.47 16.90
CA GLY A 354 1.90 20.23 17.45
C GLY A 354 0.76 20.54 18.41
N ASN A 355 -0.47 20.22 18.01
CA ASN A 355 -1.65 20.48 18.82
C ASN A 355 -2.21 19.17 19.38
N TRP A 356 -2.01 18.96 20.68
CA TRP A 356 -2.49 17.78 21.42
C TRP A 356 -3.78 18.03 22.20
N THR A 357 -4.35 19.23 22.18
CA THR A 357 -5.48 19.60 23.06
C THR A 357 -6.74 18.75 22.86
N GLY A 358 -6.90 18.11 21.70
CA GLY A 358 -7.97 17.16 21.40
C GLY A 358 -7.64 15.70 21.70
N ASN A 359 -6.43 15.40 22.16
CA ASN A 359 -6.00 14.04 22.48
C ASN A 359 -6.49 13.63 23.85
N THR A 360 -7.20 12.50 23.91
CA THR A 360 -7.65 11.83 25.13
C THR A 360 -7.21 10.37 25.15
N ALA A 361 -6.18 10.02 24.37
CA ALA A 361 -5.64 8.67 24.35
C ALA A 361 -4.81 8.39 25.60
N ASP A 362 -4.82 7.13 26.02
CA ASP A 362 -3.86 6.61 27.00
C ASP A 362 -2.46 6.58 26.39
N MET A 363 -1.44 6.71 27.25
CA MET A 363 -0.04 6.73 26.86
C MET A 363 0.75 5.69 27.65
N PHE A 364 1.46 4.82 26.93
CA PHE A 364 2.45 3.92 27.51
C PHE A 364 3.84 4.23 26.96
N VAL A 365 4.82 4.39 27.84
CA VAL A 365 6.23 4.54 27.45
C VAL A 365 7.00 3.33 27.99
N ALA A 366 7.64 2.57 27.09
CA ALA A 366 8.42 1.40 27.45
C ALA A 366 9.77 1.76 28.08
N ALA A 367 10.41 0.79 28.74
CA ALA A 367 11.77 0.95 29.23
C ALA A 367 12.75 1.19 28.08
N GLY A 368 13.58 2.23 28.19
CA GLY A 368 14.52 2.65 27.14
C GLY A 368 13.90 3.48 26.02
N ALA A 369 12.59 3.77 26.08
CA ALA A 369 11.90 4.64 25.15
C ALA A 369 11.70 6.04 25.76
N VAL A 370 11.58 7.04 24.88
CA VAL A 370 11.52 8.46 25.28
C VAL A 370 10.28 9.14 24.69
N LEU A 371 9.49 9.77 25.56
CA LEU A 371 8.54 10.81 25.17
C LEU A 371 9.17 12.19 25.39
N ASP A 372 9.22 13.01 24.34
CA ASP A 372 9.94 14.29 24.36
C ASP A 372 8.96 15.47 24.11
N LEU A 373 8.68 16.22 25.19
CA LEU A 373 7.88 17.44 25.20
C LEU A 373 8.73 18.58 24.65
N ARG A 374 8.89 18.61 23.33
CA ARG A 374 9.92 19.44 22.72
C ARG A 374 9.47 20.89 22.57
N ALA A 375 8.34 21.16 21.94
CA ALA A 375 7.97 22.55 21.59
C ALA A 375 6.52 22.91 21.94
N ASN A 376 5.77 21.99 22.53
CA ASN A 376 4.37 22.17 22.88
C ASN A 376 4.00 21.31 24.10
N ASP A 377 2.88 21.66 24.72
CA ASP A 377 2.21 20.83 25.71
C ASP A 377 1.76 19.47 25.11
N ILE A 378 1.76 18.43 25.95
CA ILE A 378 1.23 17.10 25.63
C ILE A 378 0.04 16.81 26.53
N TYR A 379 -1.03 16.24 25.94
CA TYR A 379 -2.26 15.85 26.64
C TYR A 379 -2.47 14.35 26.47
N VAL A 380 -2.64 13.63 27.58
CA VAL A 380 -2.90 12.18 27.61
C VAL A 380 -3.91 11.84 28.71
N ASP A 381 -4.62 10.74 28.56
CA ASP A 381 -5.59 10.31 29.57
C ASP A 381 -4.93 9.52 30.71
N ALA A 382 -4.61 8.24 30.53
CA ALA A 382 -3.69 7.54 31.43
C ALA A 382 -2.22 7.73 31.00
N LEU A 383 -1.31 7.70 31.96
CA LEU A 383 0.12 7.58 31.71
C LEU A 383 0.69 6.36 32.45
N ASP A 384 1.21 5.41 31.68
CA ASP A 384 1.83 4.19 32.18
C ASP A 384 3.26 4.03 31.66
N GLY A 385 4.09 3.36 32.44
CA GLY A 385 5.46 3.04 32.03
C GLY A 385 6.29 2.45 33.17
N PRO A 386 7.14 1.46 32.91
CA PRO A 386 7.99 0.86 33.92
C PRO A 386 9.20 1.75 34.25
N ALA A 387 10.00 1.33 35.23
CA ALA A 387 11.32 1.91 35.45
C ALA A 387 12.16 1.81 34.16
N GLY A 388 12.91 2.88 33.86
CA GLY A 388 13.68 3.01 32.62
C GLY A 388 12.90 3.64 31.46
N ALA A 389 11.60 3.88 31.59
CA ALA A 389 10.87 4.77 30.69
C ALA A 389 11.25 6.23 30.98
N GLU A 390 11.34 7.06 29.95
CA GLU A 390 11.85 8.43 30.07
C GLU A 390 10.90 9.45 29.42
N ILE A 391 10.65 10.55 30.13
CA ILE A 391 9.90 11.70 29.61
C ILE A 391 10.72 12.95 29.85
N TRP A 392 11.09 13.68 28.80
CA TRP A 392 11.93 14.88 28.93
C TRP A 392 11.42 16.06 28.11
N ASN A 393 11.99 17.25 28.34
CA ASN A 393 11.89 18.38 27.42
C ASN A 393 13.28 18.67 26.81
N SER A 394 13.38 18.57 25.48
CA SER A 394 14.65 18.77 24.76
C SER A 394 14.83 20.13 24.08
N HIS A 395 13.91 21.09 24.17
CA HIS A 395 14.06 22.39 23.49
C HIS A 395 14.11 23.58 24.44
N THR A 396 15.13 24.42 24.29
CA THR A 396 15.24 25.66 25.08
C THR A 396 14.33 26.78 24.56
N ALA A 397 13.83 26.68 23.32
CA ALA A 397 13.01 27.71 22.70
C ALA A 397 11.52 27.33 22.76
N GLY A 398 10.79 27.94 23.70
CA GLY A 398 9.39 27.62 23.99
C GLY A 398 8.99 27.93 25.42
N GLY A 399 9.96 27.95 26.34
CA GLY A 399 9.70 28.00 27.77
C GLY A 399 9.57 26.59 28.34
N GLY A 400 9.03 26.45 29.54
CA GLY A 400 8.68 25.13 30.06
C GLY A 400 7.38 24.62 29.44
N ASP A 401 7.35 23.35 29.04
CA ASP A 401 6.18 22.69 28.45
C ASP A 401 5.46 21.82 29.49
N THR A 402 4.16 21.64 29.32
CA THR A 402 3.29 20.94 30.27
C THR A 402 2.85 19.57 29.75
N LEU A 403 3.05 18.54 30.58
CA LEU A 403 2.41 17.24 30.45
C LEU A 403 1.09 17.25 31.24
N TYR A 404 -0.04 17.25 30.52
CA TYR A 404 -1.37 17.07 31.09
C TYR A 404 -1.74 15.59 31.10
N ILE A 405 -2.06 15.07 32.29
CA ILE A 405 -2.44 13.67 32.50
C ILE A 405 -3.86 13.62 33.08
N GLY A 406 -4.65 12.62 32.72
CA GLY A 406 -6.01 12.39 33.22
C GLY A 406 -7.05 13.28 32.53
N VAL A 407 -6.79 13.69 31.29
CA VAL A 407 -7.63 14.66 30.55
C VAL A 407 -9.06 14.15 30.30
N ALA A 408 -9.29 12.84 30.34
CA ALA A 408 -10.58 12.16 30.26
C ALA A 408 -10.86 11.23 31.47
N ASN A 409 -10.24 11.52 32.62
CA ASN A 409 -10.38 10.82 33.91
C ASN A 409 -9.67 9.46 34.02
N GLY A 410 -8.77 9.14 33.10
CA GLY A 410 -7.89 7.98 33.13
C GLY A 410 -7.00 7.93 34.37
N SER A 411 -6.61 6.70 34.71
CA SER A 411 -5.71 6.39 35.82
C SER A 411 -4.52 5.60 35.29
N GLY A 412 -3.34 5.87 35.81
CA GLY A 412 -2.10 5.23 35.34
C GLY A 412 -1.04 5.11 36.43
N ASN A 413 -0.02 4.31 36.14
CA ASN A 413 1.13 4.08 36.98
C ASN A 413 2.43 4.25 36.17
N PHE A 414 3.12 5.35 36.41
CA PHE A 414 4.40 5.65 35.78
C PHE A 414 5.54 5.52 36.79
N ALA A 415 6.36 4.49 36.61
CA ALA A 415 7.57 4.23 37.39
C ALA A 415 8.85 4.72 36.68
N GLY A 416 8.72 5.26 35.47
CA GLY A 416 9.81 5.91 34.74
C GLY A 416 10.19 7.27 35.30
N VAL A 417 11.16 7.92 34.67
CA VAL A 417 11.64 9.25 35.07
C VAL A 417 11.02 10.31 34.17
N ILE A 418 10.32 11.25 34.78
CA ILE A 418 10.00 12.54 34.14
C ILE A 418 11.12 13.51 34.51
N GLY A 419 11.66 14.21 33.52
CA GLY A 419 12.75 15.17 33.69
C GLY A 419 12.50 16.45 32.92
N GLY A 420 13.05 17.55 33.41
CA GLY A 420 12.86 18.88 32.85
C GLY A 420 13.45 19.94 33.76
N THR A 421 14.74 19.83 34.07
CA THR A 421 15.39 20.74 35.03
C THR A 421 15.87 22.06 34.42
N ASN A 422 15.74 22.26 33.11
CA ASN A 422 16.32 23.41 32.40
C ASN A 422 17.83 23.57 32.64
N THR A 423 18.56 22.44 32.63
CA THR A 423 20.02 22.40 32.80
C THR A 423 20.73 21.79 31.60
N GLY A 424 20.00 21.11 30.72
CA GLY A 424 20.52 20.52 29.49
C GLY A 424 20.81 21.57 28.42
N ALA A 425 21.62 21.19 27.43
CA ALA A 425 21.75 21.99 26.21
C ALA A 425 20.52 21.77 25.30
N ASN A 426 20.26 22.70 24.39
CA ASN A 426 19.22 22.50 23.37
C ASN A 426 19.42 21.18 22.61
N ASP A 427 18.32 20.51 22.26
CA ASP A 427 18.25 19.18 21.63
C ASP A 427 18.76 18.02 22.50
N THR A 428 18.97 18.24 23.80
CA THR A 428 19.40 17.21 24.78
C THR A 428 18.39 17.05 25.91
N PRO A 429 18.45 15.97 26.69
CA PRO A 429 17.53 15.76 27.82
C PRO A 429 17.56 16.92 28.81
N ASN A 430 16.40 17.28 29.35
CA ASN A 430 16.24 18.33 30.38
C ASN A 430 16.71 19.73 29.93
N ALA A 431 16.66 20.02 28.63
CA ALA A 431 17.04 21.31 28.07
C ALA A 431 16.14 22.46 28.54
N ALA A 432 14.85 22.18 28.77
CA ALA A 432 13.92 23.14 29.35
C ALA A 432 13.10 22.51 30.48
N THR A 433 12.24 23.33 31.09
CA THR A 433 11.41 22.92 32.22
C THR A 433 10.26 22.03 31.76
N THR A 434 9.91 21.02 32.56
CA THR A 434 8.69 20.24 32.36
C THR A 434 7.72 20.50 33.51
N HIS A 435 6.50 20.91 33.18
CA HIS A 435 5.41 20.98 34.14
C HIS A 435 4.56 19.72 34.04
N VAL A 436 4.05 19.23 35.16
CA VAL A 436 3.10 18.12 35.17
C VAL A 436 1.81 18.58 35.82
N VAL A 437 0.69 18.41 35.12
CA VAL A 437 -0.64 18.79 35.60
C VAL A 437 -1.57 17.59 35.52
N LYS A 438 -2.01 17.11 36.68
CA LYS A 438 -3.09 16.11 36.77
C LYS A 438 -4.45 16.79 36.60
N ARG A 439 -5.27 16.25 35.71
CA ARG A 439 -6.66 16.63 35.44
C ARG A 439 -7.58 15.44 35.70
N GLY A 440 -8.88 15.70 35.81
CA GLY A 440 -9.89 14.65 35.95
C GLY A 440 -9.81 13.89 37.28
N THR A 441 -10.73 12.93 37.44
CA THR A 441 -10.97 12.21 38.71
C THR A 441 -10.12 10.95 38.91
N GLY A 442 -9.50 10.42 37.84
CA GLY A 442 -8.63 9.24 37.94
C GLY A 442 -7.40 9.45 38.82
N SER A 443 -6.71 8.37 39.18
CA SER A 443 -5.47 8.42 39.98
C SER A 443 -4.25 8.23 39.09
N GLN A 444 -3.25 9.11 39.21
CA GLN A 444 -1.96 8.93 38.55
C GLN A 444 -0.89 8.73 39.62
N ASN A 445 -0.26 7.56 39.63
CA ASN A 445 0.89 7.28 40.48
C ASN A 445 2.18 7.57 39.71
N LEU A 446 3.03 8.43 40.27
CA LEU A 446 4.35 8.75 39.75
C LEU A 446 5.39 8.30 40.78
N SER A 447 6.11 7.22 40.49
CA SER A 447 7.00 6.57 41.47
C SER A 447 8.48 6.57 41.11
N GLY A 448 8.84 7.02 39.90
CA GLY A 448 10.23 7.17 39.51
C GLY A 448 10.93 8.39 40.12
N ALA A 449 12.25 8.46 39.90
CA ALA A 449 13.12 9.53 40.41
C ALA A 449 12.99 10.81 39.58
N ASN A 450 11.81 11.42 39.65
CA ASN A 450 11.41 12.59 38.89
C ASN A 450 12.22 13.85 39.22
N ILE A 451 12.60 14.62 38.19
CA ILE A 451 13.40 15.85 38.28
C ILE A 451 12.90 16.94 37.31
N TYR A 452 11.77 17.56 37.61
CA TYR A 452 11.12 18.55 36.75
C TYR A 452 10.49 19.71 37.52
#